data_AF-A0A1V4DN49-F1
#
_entry.id   AF-A0A1V4DN49-F1
#
_cell.length_a   1.000
_cell.length_b   1.000
_cell.length_c   1.000
_cell.angle_alpha   90.00
_cell.angle_beta   90.00
_cell.angle_gamma   90.00
#
_symmetry.space_group_name_H-M   'P 1'
#
loop_
_entity.id
_entity.type
_entity.pdbx_description
1 polymer ?
#
loop_
_entity_poly.entity_id
_entity_poly.type
_entity_poly.pdbx_seq_one_letter_code
_entity_poly.pdbx_strand_id
1 'polypeptide(L)'
;MAGGGWNNEAYPPVDDSHRQYGGTNPVPTPAPTEQSSLVRPYAVTGGRTAPRLQLAMEALVSSATVMHQDLSTLTPERQAISTLCRQVRSVAEVSALLRIPLGVVRVVIAD
;
A
#
# COMPACT_ATOMS: atom_id res chain seq x y z
N MET A 1 -49.42 20.35 -14.67
CA MET A 1 -48.63 19.24 -15.25
C MET A 1 -47.66 18.75 -14.19
N ALA A 2 -47.80 17.45 -13.84
CA ALA A 2 -46.93 16.53 -13.08
C ALA A 2 -46.05 17.09 -11.95
N GLY A 3 -46.05 16.60 -10.71
CA GLY A 3 -46.43 15.27 -10.20
C GLY A 3 -45.27 14.79 -9.33
N GLY A 4 -45.57 14.15 -8.19
CA GLY A 4 -44.56 13.47 -7.38
C GLY A 4 -44.72 13.62 -5.87
N GLY A 5 -45.90 13.30 -5.34
CA GLY A 5 -46.07 13.03 -3.91
C GLY A 5 -45.40 11.69 -3.58
N TRP A 6 -44.51 11.71 -2.60
CA TRP A 6 -43.93 10.49 -2.03
C TRP A 6 -44.98 9.90 -1.09
N ASN A 7 -45.82 9.01 -1.62
CA ASN A 7 -46.87 8.36 -0.85
C ASN A 7 -46.21 7.44 0.19
N ASN A 8 -46.58 7.66 1.45
CA ASN A 8 -46.13 6.89 2.59
C ASN A 8 -46.88 5.55 2.62
N GLU A 9 -46.53 4.64 1.71
CA GLU A 9 -47.08 3.28 1.71
C GLU A 9 -46.43 2.50 2.86
N ALA A 10 -47.26 2.08 3.83
CA ALA A 10 -46.84 1.28 4.96
C ALA A 10 -46.19 -0.04 4.47
N TYR A 11 -44.98 -0.31 4.96
CA TYR A 11 -44.32 -1.61 4.76
C TYR A 11 -45.23 -2.74 5.28
N PRO A 12 -45.38 -3.87 4.55
CA PRO A 12 -46.07 -5.02 5.12
C PRO A 12 -45.28 -5.57 6.31
N PRO A 13 -45.95 -6.14 7.34
CA PRO A 13 -45.25 -6.75 8.45
C PRO A 13 -44.44 -7.95 7.95
N VAL A 14 -43.16 -7.99 8.32
CA VAL A 14 -42.28 -9.14 8.06
C VAL A 14 -42.77 -10.33 8.87
N ASP A 15 -43.02 -11.45 8.20
CA ASP A 15 -43.38 -12.72 8.85
C ASP A 15 -42.13 -13.32 9.51
N ASP A 16 -42.13 -13.37 10.84
CA ASP A 16 -40.98 -13.73 11.70
C ASP A 16 -40.79 -15.25 11.86
N SER A 17 -41.04 -16.04 10.81
CA SER A 17 -41.17 -17.50 10.92
C SER A 17 -39.97 -18.31 10.42
N HIS A 18 -38.87 -17.71 9.97
CA HIS A 18 -37.68 -18.47 9.54
C HIS A 18 -36.40 -17.62 9.57
N ARG A 19 -35.55 -17.81 10.60
CA ARG A 19 -34.17 -18.33 10.43
C ARG A 19 -33.27 -18.06 11.62
N GLN A 20 -33.21 -19.07 12.46
CA GLN A 20 -32.07 -19.47 13.25
C GLN A 20 -30.81 -19.59 12.35
N TYR A 21 -30.01 -18.53 12.24
CA TYR A 21 -28.61 -18.59 11.77
C TYR A 21 -27.68 -18.32 12.94
N GLY A 22 -27.61 -19.28 13.86
CA GLY A 22 -26.46 -19.46 14.73
C GLY A 22 -25.31 -20.03 13.91
N GLY A 23 -24.54 -19.16 13.26
CA GLY A 23 -23.32 -19.52 12.55
C GLY A 23 -22.14 -18.79 13.18
N THR A 24 -21.29 -19.52 13.89
CA THR A 24 -20.00 -19.03 14.40
C THR A 24 -19.16 -18.55 13.21
N ASN A 25 -19.02 -17.23 13.03
CA ASN A 25 -18.04 -16.70 12.09
C ASN A 25 -16.64 -17.15 12.54
N PRO A 26 -15.89 -17.94 11.76
CA PRO A 26 -14.49 -18.16 12.07
C PRO A 26 -13.76 -16.82 11.92
N VAL A 27 -13.10 -16.39 12.99
CA VAL A 27 -12.16 -15.26 12.95
C VAL A 27 -11.15 -15.56 11.83
N PRO A 28 -10.96 -14.66 10.84
CA PRO A 28 -9.90 -14.87 9.86
C PRO A 28 -8.56 -14.83 10.59
N THR A 29 -7.92 -15.99 10.70
CA THR A 29 -6.54 -16.12 11.17
C THR A 29 -5.67 -15.21 10.30
N PRO A 30 -4.95 -14.23 10.85
CA PRO A 30 -4.04 -13.43 10.05
C PRO A 30 -3.01 -14.38 9.43
N ALA A 31 -2.93 -14.35 8.09
CA ALA A 31 -1.92 -15.03 7.31
C ALA A 31 -0.52 -14.72 7.88
N PRO A 32 0.46 -15.63 7.74
CA PRO A 32 1.79 -15.44 8.32
C PRO A 32 2.31 -14.07 7.91
N THR A 33 2.59 -13.23 8.91
CA THR A 33 3.22 -11.93 8.73
C THR A 33 4.54 -12.17 8.02
N GLU A 34 4.54 -11.89 6.71
CA GLU A 34 5.72 -11.52 5.93
C GLU A 34 6.62 -10.73 6.86
N GLN A 35 7.79 -11.28 7.18
CA GLN A 35 8.76 -10.69 8.08
C GLN A 35 9.29 -9.41 7.42
N SER A 36 8.52 -8.33 7.50
CA SER A 36 9.01 -7.00 7.24
C SER A 36 10.07 -6.78 8.29
N SER A 37 11.33 -6.71 7.86
CA SER A 37 12.43 -6.24 8.71
C SER A 37 11.91 -5.05 9.50
N LEU A 38 11.94 -5.13 10.83
CA LEU A 38 11.38 -4.15 11.77
C LEU A 38 12.21 -2.86 11.75
N VAL A 39 12.44 -2.32 10.57
CA VAL A 39 12.99 -1.00 10.39
C VAL A 39 11.91 -0.03 10.85
N ARG A 40 12.24 0.86 11.78
CA ARG A 40 11.33 1.94 12.15
C ARG A 40 11.04 2.72 10.87
N PRO A 41 9.81 2.70 10.32
CA PRO A 41 9.53 3.25 8.99
C PRO A 41 9.96 4.71 8.83
N TYR A 42 9.95 5.46 9.93
CA TYR A 42 10.33 6.87 10.00
C TYR A 42 11.84 7.13 10.05
N ALA A 43 12.64 6.14 10.45
CA ALA A 43 14.11 6.27 10.46
C ALA A 43 14.67 6.23 9.04
N VAL A 44 14.09 5.41 8.16
CA VAL A 44 14.51 5.23 6.76
C VAL A 44 14.30 6.50 5.94
N THR A 45 13.25 7.25 6.25
CA THR A 45 12.85 8.45 5.50
C THR A 45 13.50 9.73 6.05
N GLY A 46 14.33 9.64 7.09
CA GLY A 46 14.90 10.81 7.77
C GLY A 46 13.84 11.71 8.42
N GLY A 47 12.73 11.13 8.91
CA GLY A 47 11.63 11.86 9.55
C GLY A 47 10.53 12.36 8.60
N ARG A 48 10.65 12.12 7.28
CA ARG A 48 9.60 12.48 6.32
C ARG A 48 8.48 11.45 6.31
N THR A 49 7.25 11.94 6.33
CA THR A 49 6.03 11.10 6.34
C THR A 49 5.28 11.13 5.01
N ALA A 50 5.67 12.01 4.08
CA ALA A 50 5.05 12.14 2.77
C ALA A 50 6.10 12.16 1.64
N PRO A 51 5.86 11.46 0.53
CA PRO A 51 6.71 11.53 -0.66
C PRO A 51 6.52 12.87 -1.37
N ARG A 52 7.56 13.38 -2.06
CA ARG A 52 7.43 14.61 -2.88
C ARG A 52 6.54 14.40 -4.10
N LEU A 53 6.45 13.16 -4.58
CA LEU A 53 5.65 12.74 -5.72
C LEU A 53 4.80 11.52 -5.34
N GLN A 54 3.52 11.52 -5.68
CA GLN A 54 2.69 10.33 -5.57
C GLN A 54 2.99 9.37 -6.72
N LEU A 55 3.68 8.28 -6.41
CA LEU A 55 3.97 7.21 -7.37
C LEU A 55 2.88 6.15 -7.30
N ALA A 56 2.27 5.82 -8.45
CA ALA A 56 1.38 4.66 -8.58
C ALA A 56 2.14 3.35 -8.24
N MET A 57 1.41 2.28 -7.94
CA MET A 57 2.02 0.99 -7.58
C MET A 57 2.79 0.37 -8.76
N GLU A 58 2.19 0.51 -9.94
CA GLU A 58 2.67 0.08 -11.26
C GLU A 58 3.67 1.05 -11.89
N ALA A 59 3.96 2.19 -11.24
CA ALA A 59 4.89 3.18 -11.76
C ALA A 59 6.28 2.55 -11.95
N LEU A 60 6.83 2.72 -13.15
CA LEU A 60 8.14 2.18 -13.50
C LEU A 60 9.24 3.11 -13.01
N VAL A 61 10.24 2.52 -12.36
CA VAL A 61 11.39 3.21 -11.79
C VAL A 61 12.64 2.63 -12.41
N SER A 62 13.54 3.52 -12.84
CA SER A 62 14.85 3.19 -13.37
C SER A 62 15.88 4.12 -12.76
N SER A 63 17.06 3.59 -12.44
CA SER A 63 18.18 4.39 -12.01
C SER A 63 18.72 5.11 -13.23
N ALA A 64 18.67 6.45 -13.22
CA ALA A 64 19.31 7.24 -14.26
C ALA A 64 20.80 6.83 -14.32
N THR A 65 21.31 6.56 -15.51
CA THR A 65 22.72 6.21 -15.82
C THR A 65 23.69 7.38 -15.56
N VAL A 66 23.34 8.29 -14.65
CA VAL A 66 24.16 9.44 -14.30
C VAL A 66 25.26 8.94 -13.38
N MET A 67 26.43 8.78 -14.02
CA MET A 67 27.77 8.71 -13.47
C MET A 67 27.84 8.72 -11.93
N HIS A 68 28.19 7.58 -11.36
CA HIS A 68 28.96 7.52 -10.11
C HIS A 68 28.45 8.45 -9.01
N GLN A 69 27.14 8.44 -8.72
CA GLN A 69 26.74 8.84 -7.37
C GLN A 69 27.52 7.93 -6.43
N ASP A 70 28.30 8.53 -5.54
CA ASP A 70 29.08 7.78 -4.57
C ASP A 70 28.10 7.06 -3.64
N LEU A 71 27.81 5.79 -3.98
CA LEU A 71 26.85 4.96 -3.29
C LEU A 71 27.24 4.79 -1.81
N SER A 72 28.49 5.07 -1.45
CA SER A 72 28.96 5.05 -0.05
C SER A 72 28.37 6.18 0.79
N THR A 73 27.89 7.27 0.17
CA THR A 73 27.23 8.40 0.84
C THR A 73 25.72 8.19 1.00
N LEU A 74 25.15 7.17 0.37
CA LEU A 74 23.73 6.85 0.44
C LEU A 74 23.42 5.99 1.67
N THR A 75 22.18 6.08 2.15
CA THR A 75 21.66 5.13 3.12
C THR A 75 21.58 3.74 2.48
N PRO A 76 21.69 2.64 3.26
CA PRO A 76 21.67 1.28 2.72
C PRO A 76 20.41 1.00 1.90
N GLU A 77 19.27 1.60 2.26
CA GLU A 77 18.01 1.45 1.51
C GLU A 77 18.07 2.13 0.14
N ARG A 78 18.64 3.34 0.05
CA ARG A 78 18.82 4.04 -1.23
C ARG A 78 19.82 3.30 -2.13
N GLN A 79 20.89 2.75 -1.55
CA GLN A 79 21.85 1.93 -2.30
C GLN A 79 21.21 0.65 -2.84
N ALA A 80 20.36 -0.01 -2.04
CA ALA A 80 19.64 -1.21 -2.46
C ALA A 80 18.63 -0.91 -3.58
N ILE A 81 17.85 0.18 -3.46
CA ILE A 81 16.91 0.63 -4.50
C ILE A 81 17.65 1.00 -5.78
N SER A 82 18.73 1.79 -5.72
CA SER A 82 19.53 2.15 -6.89
C SER A 82 20.10 0.91 -7.60
N THR A 83 20.52 -0.10 -6.83
CA THR A 83 21.02 -1.36 -7.38
C THR A 83 19.92 -2.15 -8.09
N LEU A 84 18.73 -2.25 -7.50
CA LEU A 84 17.58 -2.94 -8.09
C LEU A 84 17.06 -2.24 -9.35
N CYS A 85 17.00 -0.91 -9.33
CA CYS A 85 16.50 -0.09 -10.43
C CYS A 85 17.50 0.08 -11.58
N ARG A 86 18.65 -0.62 -11.58
CA ARG A 86 19.47 -0.77 -12.80
C ARG A 86 18.71 -1.44 -13.94
N GLN A 87 17.72 -2.26 -13.59
CA GLN A 87 16.68 -2.71 -14.50
C GLN A 87 15.41 -1.93 -14.19
N VAL A 88 14.58 -1.69 -15.20
CA VAL A 88 13.27 -1.05 -15.01
C VAL A 88 12.39 -1.97 -14.16
N ARG A 89 11.87 -1.46 -13.04
CA ARG A 89 11.05 -2.21 -12.07
C ARG A 89 9.88 -1.36 -11.61
N SER A 90 8.75 -1.98 -11.29
CA SER A 90 7.63 -1.25 -10.69
C SER A 90 7.89 -0.93 -9.20
N VAL A 91 7.24 0.10 -8.66
CA VAL A 91 7.31 0.42 -7.21
C VAL A 91 6.87 -0.77 -6.35
N ALA A 92 5.86 -1.52 -6.80
CA ALA A 92 5.39 -2.74 -6.13
C ALA A 92 6.49 -3.80 -6.04
N GLU A 93 7.19 -4.01 -7.14
CA GLU A 93 8.23 -5.02 -7.25
C GLU A 93 9.44 -4.66 -6.38
N VAL A 94 9.84 -3.38 -6.35
CA VAL A 94 10.90 -2.91 -5.45
C VAL A 94 10.54 -3.17 -3.98
N SER A 95 9.29 -2.89 -3.59
CA SER A 95 8.79 -3.16 -2.23
C SER A 95 8.82 -4.65 -1.88
N ALA A 96 8.37 -5.50 -2.80
CA ALA A 96 8.38 -6.95 -2.61
C ALA A 96 9.81 -7.51 -2.49
N LEU A 97 10.73 -7.06 -3.36
CA LEU A 97 12.12 -7.55 -3.36
C LEU A 97 12.90 -7.12 -2.13
N LEU A 98 12.67 -5.89 -1.65
CA LEU A 98 13.34 -5.37 -0.45
C LEU A 98 12.64 -5.76 0.85
N ARG A 99 11.41 -6.29 0.78
CA ARG A 99 10.54 -6.55 1.93
C ARG A 99 10.33 -5.32 2.81
N ILE A 100 10.22 -4.15 2.15
CA ILE A 100 9.99 -2.84 2.77
C ILE A 100 8.55 -2.42 2.44
N PRO A 101 7.79 -1.82 3.38
CA PRO A 101 6.42 -1.35 3.11
C PRO A 101 6.34 -0.35 1.94
N LEU A 102 5.29 -0.46 1.12
CA LEU A 102 5.08 0.41 -0.05
C LEU A 102 5.16 1.91 0.26
N GLY A 103 4.63 2.34 1.40
CA GLY A 103 4.68 3.75 1.82
C GLY A 103 6.12 4.25 2.01
N VAL A 104 7.00 3.42 2.59
CA VAL A 104 8.41 3.76 2.79
C VAL A 104 9.14 3.82 1.46
N VAL A 105 8.96 2.81 0.60
CA VAL A 105 9.58 2.77 -0.73
C VAL A 105 9.20 4.00 -1.56
N ARG A 106 7.92 4.41 -1.55
CA ARG A 106 7.47 5.63 -2.22
C ARG A 106 8.18 6.88 -1.72
N VAL A 107 8.39 7.01 -0.41
CA VAL A 107 9.09 8.17 0.18
C VAL A 107 10.58 8.16 -0.19
N VAL A 108 11.21 6.99 -0.27
CA VAL A 108 12.63 6.88 -0.61
C VAL A 108 12.88 7.11 -2.11
N ILE A 109 11.98 6.65 -3.00
CA ILE A 109 12.13 6.85 -4.45
C ILE A 109 11.81 8.29 -4.86
N ALA A 110 10.83 8.93 -4.22
CA ALA A 110 10.43 10.30 -4.52
C ALA A 110 11.35 11.38 -3.93
N ASP A 111 12.51 10.99 -3.40
CA ASP A 111 13.44 11.88 -2.71
C ASP A 111 14.80 11.94 -3.40
#